data_AF-A0A2A5CBI8-F1
#
_entry.id   AF-A0A2A5CBI8-F1
#
_cell.length_a   1.000
_cell.length_b   1.000
_cell.length_c   1.000
_cell.angle_alpha   90.00
_cell.angle_beta   90.00
_cell.angle_gamma   90.00
#
_symmetry.space_group_name_H-M   'P 1'
#
loop_
_entity.id
_entity.type
_entity.pdbx_description
1 polymer ?
#
loop_
_entity_poly.entity_id
_entity_poly.type
_entity_poly.pdbx_seq_one_letter_code
_entity_poly.pdbx_strand_id
1 'polypeptide(L)'
;MALFSIFDGNKNSENSNTSEIDAANFRIIQLNKKLDELSSTLEALWELLVEQHQFDESALQEKISAKKSAIESRANETTNCNSCNRTVPTSKGSCYYCGAKLDVKVSE
;
A
#
# COMPACT_ATOMS: atom_id res chain seq x y z
N MET A 1 -40.64 -39.93 27.42
CA MET A 1 -40.43 -39.73 25.97
C MET A 1 -40.03 -38.28 25.76
N ALA A 2 -39.01 -38.08 24.94
CA ALA A 2 -38.13 -36.91 24.90
C ALA A 2 -38.79 -35.58 24.50
N LEU A 3 -38.43 -34.51 25.21
CA LEU A 3 -38.61 -33.11 24.79
C LEU A 3 -37.29 -32.35 25.02
N PHE A 4 -36.32 -32.54 24.13
CA PHE A 4 -35.14 -31.68 24.00
C PHE A 4 -34.66 -31.77 22.55
N SER A 5 -35.06 -30.82 21.69
CA SER A 5 -34.45 -30.66 20.36
C SER A 5 -34.90 -29.34 19.70
N ILE A 6 -34.56 -28.17 20.25
CA ILE A 6 -34.42 -26.94 19.43
C ILE A 6 -33.43 -25.98 20.13
N PHE A 7 -32.12 -26.20 20.00
CA PHE A 7 -31.12 -25.13 20.17
C PHE A 7 -29.80 -25.46 19.47
N ASP A 8 -29.83 -25.59 18.15
CA ASP A 8 -28.60 -25.61 17.35
C ASP A 8 -28.84 -24.83 16.07
N GLY A 9 -28.29 -23.62 16.00
CA GLY A 9 -28.43 -22.82 14.79
C GLY A 9 -28.06 -21.36 14.87
N ASN A 10 -27.04 -20.93 15.63
CA ASN A 10 -26.37 -19.65 15.36
C ASN A 10 -25.01 -19.48 16.07
N LYS A 11 -23.97 -20.23 15.69
CA LYS A 11 -22.58 -20.03 16.18
C LYS A 11 -21.54 -19.81 15.08
N ASN A 12 -21.91 -19.90 13.81
CA ASN A 12 -20.93 -19.84 12.70
C ASN A 12 -20.66 -18.43 12.16
N SER A 13 -21.53 -17.44 12.42
CA SER A 13 -21.35 -16.08 11.86
C SER A 13 -20.37 -15.22 12.66
N GLU A 14 -20.21 -15.45 13.97
CA GLU A 14 -19.35 -14.62 14.82
C GLU A 14 -17.86 -14.99 14.71
N ASN A 15 -17.55 -16.28 14.51
CA ASN A 15 -16.17 -16.77 14.38
C ASN A 15 -15.47 -16.37 13.07
N SER A 16 -16.23 -16.11 11.99
CA SER A 16 -15.66 -15.68 10.71
C SER A 16 -15.09 -14.27 10.82
N ASN A 17 -15.86 -13.36 11.41
CA ASN A 17 -15.49 -11.94 11.53
C ASN A 17 -14.29 -11.75 12.47
N THR A 18 -14.20 -12.52 13.56
CA THR A 18 -13.06 -12.45 14.47
C THR A 18 -11.78 -12.94 13.80
N SER A 19 -11.83 -14.01 13.02
CA SER A 19 -10.66 -14.53 12.30
C SER A 19 -10.13 -13.56 11.25
N GLU A 20 -11.00 -12.81 10.57
CA GLU A 20 -10.62 -11.77 9.61
C GLU A 20 -10.01 -10.56 10.30
N ILE A 21 -10.58 -10.15 11.45
CA ILE A 21 -10.04 -9.07 12.29
C ILE A 21 -8.64 -9.45 12.82
N ASP A 22 -8.46 -10.67 13.31
CA ASP A 22 -7.17 -11.15 13.81
C ASP A 22 -6.12 -11.21 12.69
N ALA A 23 -6.51 -11.67 11.49
CA ALA A 23 -5.63 -11.67 10.33
C ALA A 23 -5.25 -10.23 9.89
N ALA A 24 -6.20 -9.29 9.94
CA ALA A 24 -5.93 -7.88 9.65
C ALA A 24 -4.99 -7.26 10.69
N ASN A 25 -5.22 -7.52 11.98
CA ASN A 25 -4.37 -7.06 13.08
C ASN A 25 -2.95 -7.62 12.94
N PHE A 26 -2.82 -8.90 12.61
CA PHE A 26 -1.52 -9.52 12.38
C PHE A 26 -0.78 -8.85 11.20
N ARG A 27 -1.47 -8.54 10.10
CA ARG A 27 -0.89 -7.80 8.98
C ARG A 27 -0.44 -6.39 9.39
N ILE A 28 -1.25 -5.69 10.19
CA ILE A 28 -0.89 -4.36 10.73
C ILE A 28 0.39 -4.45 11.57
N ILE A 29 0.48 -5.42 12.47
CA ILE A 29 1.66 -5.63 13.32
C ILE A 29 2.90 -5.91 12.45
N GLN A 30 2.76 -6.77 11.44
CA GLN A 30 3.87 -7.05 10.51
C GLN A 30 4.30 -5.83 9.71
N LEU A 31 3.34 -5.02 9.24
CA LEU A 31 3.63 -3.78 8.51
C LEU A 31 4.33 -2.76 9.40
N ASN A 32 3.87 -2.58 10.64
CA ASN A 32 4.51 -1.69 11.61
C ASN A 32 5.94 -2.13 11.89
N LYS A 33 6.18 -3.43 12.12
CA LYS A 33 7.54 -3.95 12.35
C LYS A 33 8.48 -3.66 11.17
N LYS A 34 7.99 -3.82 9.93
CA LYS A 34 8.78 -3.49 8.73
C LYS A 34 9.05 -1.99 8.62
N LEU A 35 8.08 -1.16 9.02
CA LEU A 35 8.24 0.29 9.04
C LEU A 35 9.32 0.69 10.05
N ASP A 36 9.27 0.14 11.26
CA ASP A 36 10.26 0.39 12.31
C ASP A 36 11.67 -0.01 11.85
N GLU A 37 11.82 -1.20 11.25
CA GLU A 37 13.10 -1.68 10.72
C GLU A 37 13.65 -0.77 9.60
N LEU A 38 12.78 -0.32 8.70
CA LEU A 38 13.16 0.63 7.65
C LEU A 38 13.52 2.00 8.24
N SER A 39 12.82 2.46 9.27
CA SER A 39 13.10 3.73 9.95
C SER A 39 14.48 3.70 10.60
N SER A 40 14.77 2.67 11.41
CA SER A 40 16.08 2.52 12.04
C SER A 40 17.21 2.38 11.02
N THR A 41 16.96 1.68 9.91
CA THR A 41 17.96 1.56 8.83
C THR A 41 18.20 2.93 8.17
N LEU A 42 17.14 3.70 7.94
CA LEU A 42 17.24 5.03 7.36
C LEU A 42 18.00 5.99 8.29
N GLU A 43 17.73 5.96 9.60
CA GLU A 43 18.45 6.74 10.62
C GLU A 43 19.94 6.41 10.63
N ALA A 44 20.30 5.12 10.66
CA ALA A 44 21.70 4.70 10.60
C ALA A 44 22.40 5.13 9.31
N LEU A 45 21.71 5.05 8.17
CA LEU A 45 22.25 5.55 6.89
C LEU A 45 22.46 7.07 6.91
N TRP A 46 21.59 7.81 7.57
CA TRP A 46 21.70 9.24 7.75
C TRP A 46 22.89 9.62 8.63
N GLU A 47 23.06 8.94 9.76
CA GLU A 47 24.23 9.13 10.64
C GLU A 47 25.53 8.90 9.86
N LEU A 48 25.62 7.80 9.10
CA LEU A 48 26.78 7.49 8.26
C LEU A 48 27.03 8.54 7.16
N LEU A 49 25.96 9.06 6.55
CA LEU A 49 26.07 10.10 5.50
C LEU A 49 26.59 11.42 6.07
N VAL A 50 26.11 11.82 7.25
CA VAL A 50 26.56 13.03 7.95
C VAL A 50 28.01 12.89 8.42
N GLU A 51 28.41 11.72 8.91
CA GLU A 51 29.78 11.46 9.37
C GLU A 51 30.81 11.48 8.23
N GLN A 52 30.48 10.91 7.06
CA GLN A 52 31.43 10.79 5.95
C GLN A 52 31.43 11.97 4.99
N HIS A 53 30.34 12.73 4.94
CA HIS A 53 30.21 13.88 4.05
C HIS A 53 29.60 15.06 4.82
N GLN A 54 30.29 16.21 4.78
CA GLN A 54 29.75 17.51 5.20
C GLN A 54 28.69 17.99 4.19
N PHE A 55 27.64 17.19 4.00
CA PHE A 55 26.51 17.63 3.21
C PHE A 55 25.71 18.66 4.00
N ASP A 56 25.31 19.72 3.32
CA ASP A 56 24.34 20.65 3.85
C ASP A 56 22.99 19.94 4.01
N GLU A 57 22.44 19.96 5.22
CA GLU A 57 21.16 19.33 5.59
C GLU A 57 20.03 19.80 4.68
N SER A 58 20.09 21.08 4.27
CA SER A 58 19.13 21.69 3.36
C SER A 58 19.08 21.00 1.99
N ALA A 59 20.24 20.63 1.44
CA ALA A 59 20.35 20.00 0.12
C ALA A 59 19.87 18.55 0.12
N LEU A 60 20.05 17.81 1.23
CA LEU A 60 19.47 16.48 1.36
C LEU A 60 17.95 16.53 1.49
N GLN A 61 17.42 17.47 2.26
CA GLN A 61 15.97 17.64 2.40
C GLN A 61 15.30 18.00 1.07
N GLU A 62 15.96 18.82 0.24
CA GLU A 62 15.51 19.14 -1.12
C GLU A 62 15.50 17.88 -2.03
N LYS A 63 16.52 17.02 -1.94
CA LYS A 63 16.53 15.77 -2.71
C LYS A 63 15.41 14.83 -2.28
N ILE A 64 15.11 14.74 -0.98
CA ILE A 64 14.02 13.91 -0.46
C ILE A 64 12.67 14.44 -0.91
N SER A 65 12.45 15.76 -0.81
CA SER A 65 11.20 16.38 -1.24
C SER A 65 10.99 16.17 -2.75
N ALA A 66 12.02 16.37 -3.57
CA ALA A 66 11.97 16.11 -5.01
C ALA A 66 11.63 14.64 -5.34
N LYS A 67 12.24 13.68 -4.63
CA LYS A 67 11.91 12.26 -4.79
C LYS A 67 10.48 11.95 -4.38
N LYS A 68 9.99 12.52 -3.28
CA LYS A 68 8.60 12.34 -2.82
C LYS A 68 7.61 12.89 -3.84
N SER A 69 7.83 14.12 -4.32
CA SER A 69 6.99 14.73 -5.36
C SER A 69 6.98 13.92 -6.66
N ALA A 70 8.12 13.33 -7.05
CA ALA A 70 8.18 12.46 -8.24
C ALA A 70 7.42 11.14 -8.07
N ILE A 71 7.34 10.59 -6.85
CA ILE A 71 6.53 9.40 -6.56
C ILE A 71 5.04 9.77 -6.60
N GLU A 72 4.67 10.89 -5.98
CA GLU A 72 3.29 11.39 -5.97
C GLU A 72 2.79 11.73 -7.38
N SER A 73 3.62 12.34 -8.23
CA SER A 73 3.25 12.65 -9.61
C SER A 73 2.97 11.37 -10.41
N ARG A 74 3.84 10.36 -10.31
CA ARG A 74 3.65 9.05 -10.96
C ARG A 74 2.40 8.32 -10.47
N ALA A 75 2.02 8.48 -9.20
CA ALA A 75 0.82 7.86 -8.65
C ALA A 75 -0.48 8.48 -9.18
N ASN A 76 -0.44 9.77 -9.56
CA ASN A 76 -1.61 10.54 -9.98
C ASN A 76 -1.83 10.56 -11.50
N GLU A 77 -0.94 9.98 -12.29
CA GLU A 77 -1.15 9.86 -13.72
C GLU A 77 -2.35 8.96 -14.02
N THR A 78 -3.30 9.50 -14.78
CA THR A 78 -4.51 8.80 -15.19
C THR A 78 -4.65 8.83 -16.70
N THR A 79 -5.20 7.77 -17.26
CA THR A 79 -5.52 7.63 -18.68
C THR A 79 -6.96 7.17 -18.84
N ASN A 80 -7.55 7.47 -19.99
CA ASN A 80 -8.88 6.98 -20.32
C ASN A 80 -8.76 5.62 -21.00
N CYS A 81 -9.56 4.65 -20.55
CA CYS A 81 -9.63 3.36 -21.22
C CYS A 81 -10.32 3.48 -22.57
N ASN A 82 -9.66 3.11 -23.66
CA ASN A 82 -10.22 3.17 -25.02
C ASN A 82 -11.49 2.31 -25.21
N SER A 83 -11.70 1.28 -24.38
CA SER A 83 -12.84 0.36 -24.52
C SER A 83 -14.07 0.79 -23.71
N CYS A 84 -13.90 1.36 -22.52
CA CYS A 84 -15.03 1.73 -21.65
C CYS A 84 -15.10 3.23 -21.30
N ASN A 85 -14.14 4.01 -21.83
CA ASN A 85 -13.99 5.46 -21.67
C ASN A 85 -13.94 5.95 -20.20
N ARG A 86 -13.61 5.06 -19.26
CA ARG A 86 -13.42 5.41 -17.85
C ARG A 86 -11.98 5.82 -17.59
N THR A 87 -11.82 6.80 -16.71
CA THR A 87 -10.52 7.24 -16.21
C THR A 87 -9.96 6.21 -15.24
N VAL A 88 -8.74 5.77 -15.50
CA VAL A 88 -8.04 4.73 -14.74
C VAL A 88 -6.58 5.14 -14.55
N PRO A 89 -5.93 4.75 -13.43
CA PRO A 89 -4.51 5.05 -13.22
C PRO A 89 -3.63 4.43 -14.31
N THR A 90 -2.67 5.19 -14.84
CA THR A 90 -1.69 4.70 -15.84
C THR A 90 -0.75 3.64 -15.28
N SER A 91 -0.62 3.57 -13.95
CA SER A 91 0.19 2.56 -13.26
C SER A 91 -0.31 1.11 -13.44
N LYS A 92 -1.50 0.91 -14.02
CA LYS A 92 -2.08 -0.42 -14.26
C LYS A 92 -1.98 -0.79 -15.74
N GLY A 93 -1.54 -2.01 -16.05
CA GLY A 93 -1.48 -2.52 -17.43
C GLY A 93 -2.84 -2.85 -18.05
N SER A 94 -3.91 -2.84 -17.25
CA SER A 94 -5.27 -3.16 -17.68
C SER A 94 -6.32 -2.34 -16.93
N CYS A 95 -7.43 -2.07 -17.58
CA CYS A 95 -8.57 -1.38 -16.99
C CYS A 95 -9.23 -2.24 -15.90
N TYR A 96 -9.42 -1.69 -14.70
CA TYR A 96 -10.10 -2.37 -13.60
C TYR A 96 -11.56 -2.73 -13.91
N TYR A 97 -12.21 -1.96 -14.79
CA TYR A 97 -13.64 -2.09 -15.06
C TYR A 97 -13.97 -3.07 -16.18
N CYS A 98 -13.22 -3.05 -17.28
CA CYS A 98 -13.51 -3.86 -18.46
C CYS A 98 -12.41 -4.87 -18.81
N GLY A 99 -11.29 -4.88 -18.09
CA GLY A 99 -10.17 -5.79 -18.34
C GLY A 99 -9.36 -5.49 -19.60
N ALA A 100 -9.76 -4.50 -20.42
CA ALA A 100 -9.01 -4.11 -21.61
C ALA A 100 -7.60 -3.60 -21.26
N LYS A 101 -6.61 -3.93 -22.09
CA LYS A 101 -5.24 -3.42 -21.93
C LYS A 101 -5.24 -1.90 -22.09
N LEU A 102 -4.46 -1.23 -21.25
CA LEU A 102 -4.24 0.20 -21.34
C LEU A 102 -2.97 0.44 -22.15
N ASP A 103 -3.05 1.31 -23.16
CA ASP A 103 -1.87 1.81 -23.87
C ASP A 103 -1.16 2.82 -22.96
N VAL A 104 -0.40 2.29 -21.99
CA VAL A 104 0.43 3.09 -21.11
C VAL A 104 1.63 3.58 -21.94
N LYS A 105 1.59 4.83 -22.40
CA LYS A 105 2.80 5.50 -22.89
C LYS A 105 3.68 5.76 -21.68
N VAL A 106 4.70 4.92 -21.49
CA VAL A 106 5.79 5.17 -20.55
C VAL A 106 6.53 6.41 -21.06
N SER A 107 6.31 7.56 -20.43
CA SER A 107 7.16 8.73 -20.62
C SER A 107 8.48 8.48 -19.87
N GLU A 108 9.52 8.15 -20.65
CA GLU A 108 10.94 8.16 -20.24
C GLU A 108 11.42 9.57 -19.87
#